data_AF-A0A132A6S0-F1
#
_entry.id   AF-A0A132A6S0-F1
#
_cell.length_a   1.000
_cell.length_b   1.000
_cell.length_c   1.000
_cell.angle_alpha   90.00
_cell.angle_beta   90.00
_cell.angle_gamma   90.00
#
_symmetry.space_group_name_H-M   'P 1'
#
loop_
_entity.id
_entity.type
_entity.pdbx_description
1 polymer ?
#
loop_
_entity_poly.entity_id
_entity_poly.type
_entity_poly.pdbx_seq_one_letter_code
_entity_poly.pdbx_strand_id
1 'polypeptide(L)'
;EQQTGSTLTLRLERKHRGATLVCVTENLRIPNSSIRDQLVLEIQYPPILEVKLGAPSLSLDSIQEGIDIYFDCLVDSNPFPTTPIQWLFNGRPLRLESGRWKKFCQF
;
A
#
# COMPACT_ATOMS: atom_id res chain seq x y z
N GLU A 1 14.11 -32.89 27.43
CA GLU A 1 14.49 -31.47 27.35
C GLU A 1 13.28 -30.62 27.66
N GLN A 2 13.42 -29.56 28.45
CA GLN A 2 12.29 -28.70 28.84
C GLN A 2 12.29 -27.44 27.98
N GLN A 3 11.28 -27.30 27.11
CA GLN A 3 11.09 -26.15 26.25
C GLN A 3 10.08 -25.20 26.89
N THR A 4 10.37 -23.90 26.87
CA THR A 4 9.42 -22.84 27.25
C THR A 4 9.00 -22.09 25.99
N GLY A 5 7.73 -21.76 25.86
CA GLY A 5 7.18 -21.11 24.68
C GLY A 5 6.11 -20.10 25.06
N SER A 6 5.98 -19.06 24.25
CA SER A 6 4.92 -18.07 24.35
C SER A 6 4.22 -17.98 22.99
N THR A 7 2.90 -17.83 23.01
CA THR A 7 2.09 -17.73 21.79
C THR A 7 1.42 -16.37 21.74
N LEU A 8 1.69 -15.62 20.67
CA LEU A 8 1.07 -14.33 20.40
C LEU A 8 0.14 -14.46 19.19
N THR A 9 -1.13 -14.09 19.37
CA THR A 9 -2.12 -14.07 18.29
C THR A 9 -2.45 -12.63 17.90
N LEU A 10 -2.21 -12.28 16.64
CA LEU A 10 -2.44 -10.95 16.10
C LEU A 10 -3.30 -11.04 14.83
N ARG A 11 -4.16 -10.04 14.62
CA ARG A 11 -4.81 -9.82 13.34
C ARG A 11 -3.93 -8.89 12.51
N LEU A 12 -3.23 -9.46 11.54
CA LEU A 12 -2.38 -8.68 10.63
C LEU A 12 -3.23 -7.85 9.67
N GLU A 13 -2.72 -6.67 9.33
CA GLU A 13 -3.37 -5.67 8.49
C GLU A 13 -2.29 -5.03 7.62
N ARG A 14 -2.71 -4.41 6.51
CA ARG A 14 -1.81 -3.68 5.59
C ARG A 14 -0.83 -2.75 6.30
N LYS A 15 -1.31 -2.00 7.30
CA LYS A 15 -0.49 -1.02 8.07
C LYS A 15 0.69 -1.66 8.81
N HIS A 16 0.68 -2.98 9.01
CA HIS A 16 1.75 -3.71 9.70
C HIS A 16 2.83 -4.22 8.73
N ARG A 17 2.71 -3.98 7.40
CA ARG A 17 3.73 -4.38 6.43
C ARG A 17 5.07 -3.72 6.76
N GLY A 18 6.14 -4.51 6.78
CA GLY A 18 7.49 -4.03 7.09
C GLY A 18 7.76 -3.83 8.59
N ALA A 19 6.76 -4.04 9.46
CA ALA A 19 6.98 -4.04 10.90
C ALA A 19 7.81 -5.26 11.33
N THR A 20 8.57 -5.13 12.43
CA THR A 20 9.42 -6.20 12.96
C THR A 20 8.83 -6.76 14.24
N LEU A 21 8.52 -8.06 14.25
CA LEU A 21 8.24 -8.81 15.47
C LEU A 21 9.56 -9.26 16.09
N VAL A 22 9.70 -9.07 17.40
CA VAL A 22 10.90 -9.47 18.14
C VAL A 22 10.49 -10.44 19.25
N CYS A 23 11.05 -11.64 19.21
CA CYS A 23 10.97 -12.59 20.32
C CYS A 23 12.17 -12.37 21.23
N VAL A 24 11.93 -12.18 22.53
CA VAL A 24 12.99 -11.94 23.52
C VAL A 24 12.88 -12.97 24.62
N THR A 25 13.96 -13.68 24.87
CA THR A 25 14.11 -14.60 26.00
C THR A 25 15.11 -14.01 26.97
N GLU A 26 14.70 -13.83 28.24
CA GLU A 26 15.52 -13.23 29.28
C GLU A 26 15.49 -14.08 30.55
N ASN A 27 16.64 -14.22 31.20
CA ASN A 27 16.77 -14.85 32.51
C ASN A 27 17.18 -13.78 33.53
N LEU A 28 16.28 -13.41 34.43
CA LEU A 28 16.49 -12.34 35.42
C LEU A 28 17.67 -12.58 36.37
N ARG A 29 18.16 -13.82 36.49
CA ARG A 29 19.32 -14.17 37.34
C ARG A 29 20.66 -13.98 36.64
N ILE A 30 20.67 -13.81 35.31
CA ILE A 30 21.88 -13.65 34.51
C ILE A 30 21.77 -12.31 33.77
N PRO A 31 22.32 -11.22 34.34
CA PRO A 31 22.32 -9.93 33.68
C PRO A 31 22.94 -10.02 32.28
N ASN A 32 22.38 -9.29 31.31
CA ASN A 32 22.84 -9.23 29.93
C ASN A 32 22.81 -10.56 29.14
N SER A 33 22.05 -11.56 29.58
CA SER A 33 21.92 -12.84 28.86
C SER A 33 20.73 -12.92 27.89
N SER A 34 20.12 -11.78 27.53
CA SER A 34 18.91 -11.78 26.72
C SER A 34 19.21 -12.26 25.29
N ILE A 35 18.46 -13.23 24.80
CA ILE A 35 18.53 -13.71 23.41
C ILE A 35 17.35 -13.13 22.66
N ARG A 36 17.58 -12.68 21.42
CA ARG A 36 16.56 -12.05 20.58
C ARG A 36 16.53 -12.70 19.21
N ASP A 37 15.33 -12.92 18.72
CA ASP A 37 15.07 -13.31 17.33
C ASP A 37 14.06 -12.33 16.71
N GLN A 38 14.14 -12.12 15.40
CA GLN A 38 13.37 -11.09 14.71
C GLN A 38 12.73 -11.63 13.42
N LEU A 39 11.49 -11.20 13.17
CA LEU A 39 10.74 -11.50 11.96
C LEU A 39 10.19 -10.20 11.37
N VAL A 40 10.58 -9.88 10.14
CA VAL A 40 9.97 -8.79 9.37
C VAL A 40 8.67 -9.28 8.75
N LEU A 41 7.58 -8.56 8.98
CA LEU A 41 6.25 -8.93 8.51
C LEU A 41 6.07 -8.58 7.03
N GLU A 42 5.97 -9.62 6.21
CA GLU A 42 5.57 -9.52 4.82
C GLU A 42 4.07 -9.83 4.67
N ILE A 43 3.26 -8.78 4.55
CA ILE A 43 1.80 -8.89 4.51
C ILE A 43 1.31 -8.69 3.09
N GLN A 44 0.57 -9.68 2.57
CA GLN A 44 -0.06 -9.61 1.26
C GLN A 44 -1.48 -9.04 1.37
N TYR A 45 -1.86 -8.23 0.39
CA TYR A 45 -3.17 -7.59 0.34
C TYR A 45 -3.55 -7.20 -1.10
N PRO A 46 -4.85 -7.17 -1.42
CA PRO A 46 -5.31 -6.80 -2.75
C PRO A 46 -5.04 -5.31 -3.06
N PRO A 47 -4.96 -4.94 -4.35
CA PRO A 47 -4.81 -3.55 -4.75
C PRO A 47 -5.92 -2.66 -4.22
N ILE A 48 -5.52 -1.56 -3.59
CA ILE A 48 -6.40 -0.42 -3.31
C ILE A 48 -6.00 0.70 -4.25
N LEU A 49 -7.00 1.30 -4.89
CA LEU A 49 -6.84 2.34 -5.87
C LEU A 49 -7.35 3.67 -5.29
N GLU A 50 -6.57 4.72 -5.46
CA GLU A 50 -6.97 6.09 -5.16
C GLU A 50 -6.76 6.96 -6.39
N VAL A 51 -7.81 7.66 -6.84
CA VAL A 51 -7.72 8.59 -7.96
C VAL A 51 -7.55 10.01 -7.43
N LYS A 52 -6.50 10.70 -7.89
CA LYS A 52 -6.21 12.11 -7.59
C LYS A 52 -6.13 12.92 -8.85
N LEU A 53 -6.35 14.22 -8.73
CA LEU A 53 -6.01 15.16 -9.79
C LEU A 53 -4.49 15.39 -9.78
N GLY A 54 -3.82 15.17 -10.91
CA GLY A 54 -2.38 15.38 -11.10
C GLY A 54 -2.03 16.87 -11.24
N ALA A 55 -0.86 17.26 -10.68
CA ALA A 55 -0.35 18.59 -10.25
C ALA A 55 -0.58 19.87 -11.11
N PRO A 56 -0.27 21.08 -10.56
CA PRO A 56 -0.57 21.63 -9.23
C PRO A 56 -1.56 22.83 -9.36
N SER A 57 -2.40 23.07 -8.35
CA SER A 57 -3.36 24.21 -8.25
C SER A 57 -4.76 24.07 -8.88
N LEU A 58 -5.14 22.92 -9.43
CA LEU A 58 -6.55 22.67 -9.75
C LEU A 58 -7.28 22.18 -8.50
N SER A 59 -7.74 23.14 -7.70
CA SER A 59 -8.93 22.88 -6.86
C SER A 59 -10.07 22.44 -7.78
N LEU A 60 -10.94 21.53 -7.34
CA LEU A 60 -12.15 21.18 -8.08
C LEU A 60 -12.95 22.45 -8.46
N ASP A 61 -12.82 23.48 -7.64
CA ASP A 61 -13.50 24.77 -7.76
C ASP A 61 -12.94 25.68 -8.85
N SER A 62 -11.73 25.40 -9.37
CA SER A 62 -11.04 26.23 -10.37
C SER A 62 -10.98 25.60 -11.77
N ILE A 63 -11.71 24.51 -12.00
CA ILE A 63 -11.77 23.83 -13.30
C ILE A 63 -12.65 24.65 -14.26
N GLN A 64 -12.09 24.99 -15.42
CA GLN A 64 -12.80 25.72 -16.48
C GLN A 64 -12.84 24.89 -17.78
N GLU A 65 -13.89 25.11 -18.56
CA GLU A 65 -14.00 24.51 -19.90
C GLU A 65 -12.83 24.97 -20.79
N GLY A 66 -12.29 24.05 -21.59
CA GLY A 66 -11.15 24.32 -22.47
C GLY A 66 -9.77 24.08 -21.85
N ILE A 67 -9.70 23.67 -20.58
CA ILE A 67 -8.44 23.32 -19.90
C ILE A 67 -8.30 21.80 -19.77
N ASP A 68 -7.10 21.29 -20.03
CA ASP A 68 -6.77 19.88 -19.82
C ASP A 68 -6.51 19.60 -18.34
N ILE A 69 -7.08 18.50 -17.85
CA ILE A 69 -6.84 18.01 -16.48
C ILE A 69 -6.20 16.63 -16.51
N TYR A 70 -5.46 16.35 -15.44
CA TYR A 70 -4.72 15.11 -15.27
C TYR A 70 -5.30 14.33 -14.12
N PHE A 71 -5.40 13.01 -14.28
CA PHE A 71 -5.75 12.10 -13.20
C PHE A 71 -4.61 11.12 -12.95
N ASP A 72 -4.17 11.09 -11.71
CA ASP A 72 -3.24 10.12 -11.17
C ASP A 72 -4.02 8.99 -10.49
N CYS A 73 -3.68 7.75 -10.80
CA CYS A 73 -4.13 6.58 -10.06
C CYS A 73 -2.97 6.09 -9.19
N LEU A 74 -3.15 6.15 -7.88
CA LEU A 74 -2.24 5.59 -6.91
C LEU A 74 -2.68 4.16 -6.60
N VAL A 75 -1.76 3.21 -6.74
CA VAL A 75 -2.02 1.80 -6.50
C VAL A 75 -1.18 1.30 -5.35
N ASP A 76 -1.83 0.92 -4.25
CA ASP A 76 -1.16 0.28 -3.12
C ASP A 76 -1.58 -1.19 -3.03
N SER A 77 -0.63 -2.09 -3.30
CA SER A 77 -0.82 -3.53 -3.26
C SER A 77 0.46 -4.28 -2.83
N ASN A 78 0.28 -5.53 -2.39
CA ASN A 78 1.40 -6.46 -2.22
C ASN A 78 0.94 -7.90 -2.49
N PRO A 79 1.44 -8.59 -3.54
CA PRO A 79 2.32 -8.07 -4.59
C PRO A 79 1.61 -7.09 -5.54
N PHE A 80 2.36 -6.50 -6.49
CA PHE A 80 1.77 -5.70 -7.55
C PHE A 80 0.91 -6.56 -8.51
N PRO A 81 -0.24 -6.05 -8.96
CA PRO A 81 -1.08 -6.79 -9.89
C PRO A 81 -0.36 -6.95 -11.24
N THR A 82 -0.48 -8.15 -11.83
CA THR A 82 0.03 -8.44 -13.18
C THR A 82 -0.95 -8.03 -14.28
N THR A 83 -2.19 -7.74 -13.91
CA THR A 83 -3.23 -7.28 -14.83
C THR A 83 -3.16 -5.76 -15.05
N PRO A 84 -3.46 -5.28 -16.27
CA PRO A 84 -3.43 -3.87 -16.56
C PRO A 84 -4.56 -3.12 -15.85
N ILE A 85 -4.22 -1.97 -15.27
CA ILE A 85 -5.18 -1.04 -14.65
C ILE A 85 -5.97 -0.34 -15.77
N GLN A 86 -7.30 -0.32 -15.65
CA GLN A 86 -8.19 0.30 -16.63
C GLN A 86 -8.92 1.49 -16.02
N TRP A 87 -9.05 2.57 -16.81
CA TRP A 87 -9.85 3.73 -16.45
C TRP A 87 -11.25 3.60 -17.02
N LEU A 88 -12.25 3.78 -16.17
CA LEU A 88 -13.65 3.78 -16.56
C LEU A 88 -14.26 5.16 -16.31
N PHE A 89 -15.12 5.59 -17.21
CA PHE A 89 -16.00 6.75 -17.02
C PHE A 89 -17.44 6.28 -17.16
N ASN A 90 -18.25 6.48 -16.12
CA ASN A 90 -19.65 6.03 -16.05
C ASN A 90 -19.81 4.55 -16.44
N GLY A 91 -18.94 3.69 -15.91
CA GLY A 91 -18.96 2.23 -16.13
C GLY A 91 -18.46 1.78 -17.51
N ARG A 92 -17.98 2.68 -18.35
CA ARG A 92 -17.45 2.34 -19.69
C ARG A 92 -15.94 2.58 -19.75
N PRO A 93 -15.17 1.71 -20.43
CA PRO A 93 -13.75 1.97 -20.67
C PRO A 93 -13.56 3.32 -21.34
N LEU A 94 -12.78 4.19 -20.70
CA LEU A 94 -12.52 5.53 -21.21
C LEU A 94 -11.56 5.40 -22.41
N ARG A 95 -12.11 5.43 -23.63
CA ARG A 95 -11.35 5.30 -24.89
C ARG A 95 -10.47 6.54 -25.08
N LEU A 96 -9.22 6.35 -25.53
CA LEU A 96 -8.42 7.47 -26.04
C LEU A 96 -9.00 7.89 -27.39
N GLU A 97 -9.86 8.90 -27.39
CA GLU A 97 -9.98 9.75 -28.57
C GLU A 97 -8.86 10.79 -28.46
N SER A 98 -7.96 10.74 -29.44
CA SER A 98 -6.82 11.64 -29.69
C SER A 98 -6.71 12.87 -28.77
N GLY A 99 -5.87 12.77 -27.73
CA GLY A 99 -5.15 13.92 -27.15
C GLY A 99 -5.71 14.60 -25.90
N ARG A 100 -6.94 14.34 -25.45
CA ARG A 100 -7.57 15.21 -24.41
C ARG A 100 -7.45 14.74 -22.95
N TRP A 101 -6.99 13.51 -22.69
CA TRP A 101 -6.86 12.97 -21.34
C TRP A 101 -5.56 12.18 -21.22
N LYS A 102 -4.62 12.62 -20.36
CA LYS A 102 -3.42 11.82 -20.02
C LYS A 102 -3.66 11.14 -18.68
N LYS A 103 -3.48 9.82 -18.66
CA LYS A 103 -3.71 8.94 -17.52
C LYS A 103 -2.37 8.40 -17.05
N PHE A 104 -2.08 8.52 -15.76
CA PHE A 104 -0.87 7.96 -15.18
C PHE A 104 -1.24 7.06 -14.01
N CYS A 105 -0.71 5.84 -13.99
CA CYS A 105 -0.78 4.97 -12.82
C CYS A 105 0.60 4.97 -12.19
N GLN A 106 0.68 5.43 -10.94
CA GLN A 106 1.89 5.36 -10.14
C GLN A 106 1.83 4.06 -9.32
N PHE A 107 2.91 3.29 -9.40
CA PHE A 107 3.11 2.05 -8.65
C PHE A 107 4.04 2.33 -7.47
#